data_AF-A0A6G1RDF5-F1
#
_entry.id   AF-A0A6G1RDF5-F1
#
_cell.length_a   1.000
_cell.length_b   1.000
_cell.length_c   1.000
_cell.angle_alpha   90.00
_cell.angle_beta   90.00
_cell.angle_gamma   90.00
#
_symmetry.space_group_name_H-M   'P 1'
#
loop_
_entity.id
_entity.type
_entity.pdbx_description
1 polymer ?
#
loop_
_entity_poly.entity_id
_entity_poly.type
_entity_poly.pdbx_seq_one_letter_code
_entity_poly.pdbx_strand_id
1 'polypeptide(L)'
;MSQRDADKYLYVDKNIINNPLTQADWAAKKLVWVPSEKNGFEAASLKEEVGDEAIVELAENGKKVKVNKDDIQKMNPPKFSKVEDMAELTCLNEASVLHNLKERYYSGLIYTYSGLFCVVINPYKNLPIYSEEIVEMYKGKKRHEMPPHIYAITDTAYRSMMQDREDQSILCTGESGAGKTENTKKVIQYLAHVASSHKSKKDQGELERQLLQANPILEAFGNAKTVKNDNSSRFGKFIRINFDVNGYIVGANIETYLLEKSRAIRQAKEERTFHIFYYLLSGAGEHLKTDLLLEPYNKYRFLSNGHVTIPGQQDKDMFQETMEAMRIMGIPDEEQIGMNPLKGLKIQGNERENRSYLAGAFLFWSSLFVLGGFVGLTCLVSISPLQVKSVQVINLVALESPTSGRTSTVSVYTVNFRSQAANENMLLLDVFILT
;
A
#
# COMPACT_ATOMS: atom_id res chain seq x y z
N MET A 1 5.82 18.23 -17.46
CA MET A 1 4.71 18.87 -16.71
C MET A 1 5.35 19.68 -15.60
N SER A 2 4.93 20.92 -15.38
CA SER A 2 5.71 21.86 -14.55
C SER A 2 5.46 21.64 -13.06
N GLN A 3 6.47 21.88 -12.22
CA GLN A 3 6.42 21.80 -10.75
C GLN A 3 5.17 22.46 -10.12
N ARG A 4 4.65 23.53 -10.77
CA ARG A 4 3.41 24.23 -10.40
C ARG A 4 2.16 23.34 -10.35
N ASP A 5 2.10 22.27 -11.15
CA ASP A 5 0.95 21.37 -11.18
C ASP A 5 0.94 20.41 -9.98
N ALA A 6 2.13 20.02 -9.49
CA ALA A 6 2.29 19.15 -8.32
C ALA A 6 2.03 19.89 -7.01
N ASP A 7 2.40 21.16 -6.93
CA ASP A 7 2.26 22.00 -5.74
C ASP A 7 0.80 22.06 -5.25
N LYS A 8 -0.17 22.09 -6.18
CA LYS A 8 -1.60 22.09 -5.85
C LYS A 8 -2.04 20.82 -5.09
N TYR A 9 -1.35 19.70 -5.28
CA TYR A 9 -1.66 18.41 -4.66
C TYR A 9 -0.79 18.09 -3.45
N LEU A 10 0.10 19.00 -3.04
CA LEU A 10 0.95 18.86 -1.86
C LEU A 10 0.74 19.99 -0.85
N TYR A 11 0.55 21.22 -1.32
CA TYR A 11 0.43 22.40 -0.48
C TYR A 11 -1.02 22.84 -0.31
N VAL A 12 -1.32 23.29 0.90
CA VAL A 12 -2.59 23.94 1.22
C VAL A 12 -2.53 25.41 0.79
N ASP A 13 -3.54 25.89 0.08
CA ASP A 13 -3.67 27.31 -0.23
C ASP A 13 -4.05 28.11 1.04
N LYS A 14 -3.03 28.68 1.69
CA LYS A 14 -3.16 29.43 2.95
C LYS A 14 -3.88 30.77 2.77
N ASN A 15 -3.97 31.30 1.55
CA ASN A 15 -4.64 32.59 1.30
C ASN A 15 -6.16 32.49 1.54
N ILE A 16 -6.74 31.29 1.41
CA ILE A 16 -8.17 31.03 1.62
C ILE A 16 -8.50 30.83 3.11
N ILE A 17 -7.54 30.32 3.90
CA ILE A 17 -7.76 29.90 5.30
C ILE A 17 -7.81 31.09 6.26
N ASN A 18 -7.05 32.16 5.97
CA ASN A 18 -6.92 33.32 6.86
C ASN A 18 -7.94 34.43 6.59
N ASN A 19 -9.20 34.09 6.30
CA ASN A 19 -10.26 35.07 6.11
C ASN A 19 -10.85 35.52 7.45
N PRO A 20 -10.77 36.80 7.86
CA PRO A 20 -11.32 37.27 9.14
C PRO A 20 -12.83 37.05 9.29
N LEU A 21 -13.57 37.00 8.16
CA LEU A 21 -15.02 36.80 8.15
C LEU A 21 -15.41 35.41 8.66
N THR A 22 -14.66 34.37 8.30
CA THR A 22 -14.98 33.00 8.72
C THR A 22 -14.72 32.79 10.21
N GLN A 23 -13.71 33.47 10.75
CA GLN A 23 -13.39 33.44 12.18
C GLN A 23 -14.46 34.15 13.02
N ALA A 24 -14.95 35.30 12.55
CA ALA A 24 -16.05 36.02 13.19
C ALA A 24 -17.35 35.19 13.18
N ASP A 25 -17.67 34.56 12.05
CA ASP A 25 -18.85 33.70 11.92
C ASP A 25 -18.80 32.48 12.85
N TRP A 26 -17.63 31.83 12.98
CA TRP A 26 -17.45 30.70 13.88
C TRP A 26 -17.70 31.08 15.33
N ALA A 27 -17.14 32.21 15.78
CA ALA A 27 -17.30 32.69 17.14
C ALA A 27 -18.76 33.11 17.43
N ALA A 28 -19.43 33.73 16.46
CA ALA A 28 -20.82 34.18 16.60
C ALA A 28 -21.83 33.02 16.68
N LYS A 29 -21.61 31.93 15.93
CA LYS A 29 -22.60 30.86 15.74
C LYS A 29 -22.47 29.68 16.71
N LYS A 30 -21.46 29.68 17.60
CA LYS A 30 -21.17 28.55 18.53
C LYS A 30 -21.28 27.19 17.82
N LEU A 31 -20.51 27.04 16.74
CA LEU A 31 -20.61 25.87 15.87
C LEU A 31 -20.15 24.59 16.59
N VAL A 32 -20.88 23.51 16.34
CA VAL A 32 -20.67 22.17 16.86
C VAL A 32 -20.89 21.14 15.75
N TRP A 33 -20.37 19.93 15.95
CA TRP A 33 -20.63 18.78 15.10
C TRP A 33 -21.75 17.94 15.70
N VAL A 34 -22.66 17.48 14.83
CA VAL A 34 -23.75 16.56 15.21
C VAL A 34 -23.79 15.36 14.26
N PRO A 35 -24.29 14.19 14.70
CA PRO A 35 -24.37 13.00 13.86
C PRO A 35 -25.28 13.22 12.64
N SER A 36 -24.90 12.64 11.51
CA SER A 36 -25.63 12.70 10.24
C SER A 36 -25.60 11.33 9.56
N GLU A 37 -26.77 10.77 9.23
CA GLU A 37 -26.84 9.48 8.52
C GLU A 37 -26.16 9.51 7.15
N LYS A 38 -26.14 10.68 6.50
CA LYS A 38 -25.58 10.83 5.15
C LYS A 38 -24.10 11.18 5.16
N ASN A 39 -23.69 12.08 6.06
CA ASN A 39 -22.35 12.67 6.07
C ASN A 39 -21.44 12.13 7.19
N GLY A 40 -21.96 11.25 8.06
CA GLY A 40 -21.33 10.87 9.33
C GLY A 40 -21.52 11.95 10.39
N PHE A 41 -21.00 13.15 10.11
CA PHE A 41 -21.19 14.35 10.94
C PHE A 41 -21.48 15.57 10.07
N GLU A 42 -22.23 16.52 10.60
CA GLU A 42 -22.54 17.79 9.96
C GLU A 42 -22.43 18.96 10.94
N ALA A 43 -22.14 20.15 10.42
CA ALA A 43 -21.98 21.35 11.23
C ALA A 43 -23.35 21.90 11.63
N ALA A 44 -23.50 22.26 12.90
CA ALA A 44 -24.71 22.87 13.45
C ALA A 44 -24.38 24.00 14.44
N SER A 45 -25.31 24.92 14.63
CA SER A 45 -25.25 26.01 15.60
C SER A 45 -26.08 25.65 16.83
N LEU A 46 -25.44 25.62 18.00
CA LEU A 46 -26.14 25.37 19.26
C LEU A 46 -27.04 26.57 19.62
N LYS A 47 -28.35 26.33 19.80
CA LYS A 47 -29.33 27.38 20.14
C LYS A 47 -29.74 27.35 21.60
N GLU A 48 -30.29 26.23 22.02
CA GLU A 48 -30.85 26.06 23.36
C GLU A 48 -30.47 24.70 23.91
N GLU A 49 -30.22 24.67 25.21
CA GLU A 49 -29.98 23.45 25.97
C GLU A 49 -31.17 23.22 26.91
N VAL A 50 -31.86 22.09 26.78
CA VAL A 50 -33.07 21.76 27.54
C VAL A 50 -32.88 20.39 28.19
N GLY A 51 -32.53 20.38 29.47
CA GLY A 51 -32.24 19.13 30.20
C GLY A 51 -31.03 18.41 29.62
N ASP A 52 -31.22 17.15 29.23
CA ASP A 52 -30.20 16.28 28.60
C ASP A 52 -30.14 16.40 27.07
N GLU A 53 -31.03 17.21 26.49
CA GLU A 53 -31.09 17.43 25.04
C GLU A 53 -30.73 18.87 24.69
N ALA A 54 -30.30 19.09 23.46
CA ALA A 54 -30.07 20.42 22.90
C ALA A 54 -30.78 20.59 21.56
N ILE A 55 -31.25 21.81 21.32
CA ILE A 55 -31.79 22.24 20.04
C ILE A 55 -30.64 22.87 19.25
N VAL A 56 -30.31 22.22 18.14
CA VAL A 56 -29.27 22.66 17.21
C VAL A 56 -29.90 23.07 15.88
N GLU A 57 -29.34 24.09 15.22
CA GLU A 57 -29.73 24.50 13.87
C GLU A 57 -28.64 24.05 12.89
N LEU A 58 -28.97 23.17 11.95
CA LEU A 58 -28.03 22.65 10.96
C LEU A 58 -27.54 23.78 10.03
N ALA A 59 -26.23 23.85 9.80
CA ALA A 59 -25.62 24.92 9.00
C ALA A 59 -25.96 24.82 7.51
N GLU A 60 -26.23 23.62 6.99
CA GLU A 60 -26.47 23.39 5.55
C GLU A 60 -27.88 23.80 5.11
N ASN A 61 -28.90 23.52 5.93
CA ASN A 61 -30.31 23.70 5.55
C ASN A 61 -31.13 24.55 6.54
N GLY A 62 -30.53 25.06 7.62
CA GLY A 62 -31.21 25.86 8.64
C GLY A 62 -32.27 25.09 9.45
N LYS A 63 -32.34 23.77 9.31
CA LYS A 63 -33.34 22.96 10.02
C LYS A 63 -32.95 22.85 11.49
N LYS A 64 -33.92 23.06 12.38
CA LYS A 64 -33.76 22.82 13.81
C LYS A 64 -34.00 21.35 14.12
N VAL A 65 -33.06 20.72 14.82
CA VAL A 65 -33.10 19.32 15.23
C VAL A 65 -32.81 19.25 16.72
N LYS A 66 -33.45 18.29 17.40
CA LYS A 66 -33.18 17.98 18.80
C LYS A 66 -32.20 16.81 18.85
N VAL A 67 -31.08 16.99 19.54
CA VAL A 67 -30.01 15.98 19.69
C VAL A 67 -29.67 15.82 21.17
N ASN A 68 -29.19 14.65 21.56
CA ASN A 68 -28.66 14.46 22.91
C ASN A 68 -27.39 15.31 23.06
N LYS A 69 -27.18 15.92 24.24
CA LYS A 69 -25.96 16.71 24.53
C LYS A 69 -24.69 15.87 24.39
N ASP A 70 -24.73 14.58 24.70
CA ASP A 70 -23.58 13.69 24.63
C ASP A 70 -23.16 13.38 23.17
N ASP A 71 -24.07 13.53 22.21
CA ASP A 71 -23.80 13.34 20.79
C ASP A 71 -23.15 14.57 20.13
N ILE A 72 -23.11 15.71 20.84
CA ILE A 72 -22.57 16.97 20.31
C ILE A 72 -21.07 17.00 20.50
N GLN A 73 -20.32 17.12 19.40
CA GLN A 73 -18.87 17.25 19.43
C GLN A 73 -18.43 18.69 19.16
N LYS A 74 -17.39 19.15 19.87
CA LYS A 74 -16.86 20.52 19.70
C LYS A 74 -16.24 20.70 18.31
N MET A 75 -16.53 21.83 17.66
CA MET A 75 -15.94 22.16 16.37
C MET A 75 -14.65 22.97 16.53
N ASN A 76 -13.60 22.58 15.81
CA ASN A 76 -12.36 23.35 15.77
C ASN A 76 -12.55 24.69 15.03
N PRO A 77 -11.81 25.75 15.40
CA PRO A 77 -11.82 27.01 14.68
C PRO A 77 -11.39 26.88 13.21
N PRO A 78 -11.85 27.75 12.29
CA PRO A 78 -11.54 27.68 10.85
C PRO A 78 -10.05 27.71 10.50
N LYS A 79 -9.20 28.27 11.38
CA LYS A 79 -7.74 28.27 11.23
C LYS A 79 -7.14 26.85 11.11
N PHE A 80 -7.87 25.83 11.57
CA PHE A 80 -7.47 24.42 11.50
C PHE A 80 -8.02 23.69 10.27
N SER A 81 -8.62 24.40 9.31
CA SER A 81 -9.04 23.78 8.04
C SER A 81 -7.82 23.21 7.31
N LYS A 82 -7.93 21.96 6.86
CA LYS A 82 -6.90 21.21 6.12
C LYS A 82 -5.55 21.13 6.84
N VAL A 83 -5.53 21.02 8.17
CA VAL A 83 -4.29 20.88 8.95
C VAL A 83 -3.45 19.69 8.48
N GLU A 84 -2.13 19.88 8.44
CA GLU A 84 -1.18 18.87 7.97
C GLU A 84 -0.98 17.74 8.98
N ASP A 85 -0.99 18.06 10.28
CA ASP A 85 -0.95 17.10 11.38
C ASP A 85 -2.18 17.23 12.28
N MET A 86 -2.98 16.16 12.34
CA MET A 86 -4.20 16.13 13.15
C MET A 86 -3.91 16.22 14.65
N ALA A 87 -2.68 15.98 15.10
CA ALA A 87 -2.28 16.19 16.49
C ALA A 87 -2.29 17.68 16.89
N GLU A 88 -2.29 18.61 15.94
CA GLU A 88 -2.37 20.06 16.21
C GLU A 88 -3.81 20.55 16.48
N LEU A 89 -4.81 19.71 16.21
CA LEU A 89 -6.21 20.05 16.48
C LEU A 89 -6.45 20.26 17.98
N THR A 90 -7.11 21.37 18.33
CA THR A 90 -7.45 21.65 19.73
C THR A 90 -8.51 20.68 20.27
N CYS A 91 -9.52 20.37 19.45
CA CYS A 91 -10.55 19.40 19.76
C CYS A 91 -10.31 18.14 18.91
N LEU A 92 -9.69 17.11 19.51
CA LEU A 92 -9.50 15.83 18.85
C LEU A 92 -10.74 14.96 19.08
N ASN A 93 -11.62 14.93 18.09
CA ASN A 93 -12.84 14.11 18.08
C ASN A 93 -13.05 13.48 16.69
N GLU A 94 -13.90 12.47 16.63
CA GLU A 94 -14.17 11.70 15.40
C GLU A 94 -14.64 12.62 14.26
N ALA A 95 -15.53 13.56 14.55
CA ALA A 95 -16.04 14.51 13.57
C ALA A 95 -14.95 15.41 12.98
N SER A 96 -14.03 15.91 13.82
CA SER A 96 -12.94 16.79 13.37
C SER A 96 -11.89 16.05 12.55
N VAL A 97 -11.57 14.81 12.93
CA VAL A 97 -10.67 13.95 12.16
C VAL A 97 -11.27 13.65 10.79
N LEU A 98 -12.54 13.21 10.76
CA LEU A 98 -13.26 12.94 9.51
C LEU A 98 -13.33 14.19 8.62
N HIS A 99 -13.67 15.34 9.21
CA HIS A 99 -13.77 16.61 8.50
C HIS A 99 -12.43 17.00 7.85
N ASN A 100 -11.33 16.96 8.61
CA ASN A 100 -10.01 17.33 8.10
C ASN A 100 -9.59 16.41 6.93
N LEU A 101 -9.74 15.10 7.11
CA LEU A 101 -9.44 14.10 6.08
C LEU A 101 -10.30 14.32 4.83
N LYS A 102 -11.59 14.62 5.00
CA LYS A 102 -12.54 14.89 3.91
C LYS A 102 -12.15 16.14 3.11
N GLU A 103 -11.89 17.26 3.79
CA GLU A 103 -11.50 18.52 3.12
C GLU A 103 -10.17 18.39 2.37
N ARG A 104 -9.19 17.72 2.97
CA ARG A 104 -7.89 17.45 2.34
C ARG A 104 -8.05 16.56 1.11
N TYR A 105 -8.81 15.46 1.23
CA TYR A 105 -9.07 14.53 0.13
C TYR A 105 -9.72 15.22 -1.07
N TYR A 106 -10.77 16.01 -0.86
CA TYR A 106 -11.43 16.75 -1.95
C TYR A 106 -10.56 17.86 -2.54
N SER A 107 -9.56 18.33 -1.79
CA SER A 107 -8.53 19.25 -2.31
C SER A 107 -7.40 18.53 -3.06
N GLY A 108 -7.42 17.20 -3.10
CA GLY A 108 -6.38 16.38 -3.72
C GLY A 108 -5.16 16.09 -2.84
N LEU A 109 -5.23 16.43 -1.55
CA LEU A 109 -4.20 16.18 -0.55
C LEU A 109 -4.50 14.84 0.14
N ILE A 110 -3.82 13.77 -0.27
CA ILE A 110 -4.15 12.41 0.21
C ILE A 110 -3.37 11.98 1.45
N TYR A 111 -2.24 12.62 1.72
CA TYR A 111 -1.39 12.35 2.87
C TYR A 111 -1.70 13.35 3.99
N THR A 112 -1.91 12.84 5.20
CA THR A 112 -2.15 13.65 6.41
C THR A 112 -1.45 12.99 7.60
N TYR A 113 -0.71 13.77 8.38
CA TYR A 113 -0.10 13.24 9.61
C TYR A 113 -1.13 13.11 10.73
N SER A 114 -0.88 12.14 11.61
CA SER A 114 -1.64 11.90 12.83
C SER A 114 -0.65 11.57 13.95
N GLY A 115 0.02 12.60 14.47
CA GLY A 115 1.11 12.42 15.45
C GLY A 115 2.25 11.61 14.84
N LEU A 116 2.55 10.42 15.37
CA LEU A 116 3.66 9.61 14.85
C LEU A 116 3.34 8.88 13.54
N PHE A 117 2.06 8.79 13.17
CA PHE A 117 1.59 8.02 12.01
C PHE A 117 1.20 8.92 10.85
N CYS A 118 0.99 8.31 9.67
CA CYS A 118 0.42 8.98 8.52
C CYS A 118 -0.81 8.23 8.01
N VAL A 119 -1.88 8.98 7.80
CA VAL A 119 -3.11 8.52 7.18
C VAL A 119 -3.07 8.85 5.70
N VAL A 120 -3.36 7.85 4.87
CA VAL A 120 -3.36 7.96 3.40
C VAL A 120 -4.69 7.50 2.86
N ILE A 121 -5.37 8.35 2.08
CA ILE A 121 -6.64 7.98 1.44
C ILE A 121 -6.39 7.70 -0.04
N ASN A 122 -6.84 6.54 -0.52
CA ASN A 122 -6.64 6.16 -1.92
C ASN A 122 -7.29 7.18 -2.88
N PRO A 123 -6.52 7.86 -3.77
CA PRO A 123 -7.06 8.87 -4.68
C PRO A 123 -7.91 8.29 -5.82
N TYR A 124 -7.77 7.00 -6.16
CA TYR A 124 -8.33 6.37 -7.37
C TYR A 124 -8.03 7.14 -8.68
N LYS A 125 -6.98 7.96 -8.68
CA LYS A 125 -6.50 8.74 -9.82
C LYS A 125 -5.00 8.93 -9.71
N ASN A 126 -4.36 9.08 -10.86
CA ASN A 126 -2.94 9.41 -10.92
C ASN A 126 -2.73 10.87 -10.51
N LEU A 127 -1.98 11.07 -9.44
CA LEU A 127 -1.58 12.39 -8.96
C LEU A 127 -0.12 12.67 -9.37
N PRO A 128 0.22 13.89 -9.82
CA PRO A 128 1.56 14.24 -10.25
C PRO A 128 2.51 14.53 -9.06
N ILE A 129 2.49 13.69 -8.03
CA ILE A 129 3.23 13.89 -6.76
C ILE A 129 4.40 12.91 -6.58
N TYR A 130 4.69 12.08 -7.58
CA TYR A 130 5.71 11.01 -7.52
C TYR A 130 6.80 11.14 -8.59
N SER A 131 7.15 12.37 -9.00
CA SER A 131 8.24 12.62 -9.95
C SER A 131 9.61 12.67 -9.24
N GLU A 132 10.69 12.53 -10.01
CA GLU A 132 12.07 12.67 -9.52
C GLU A 132 12.32 14.06 -8.90
N GLU A 133 11.72 15.11 -9.46
CA GLU A 133 11.78 16.47 -8.90
C GLU A 133 11.23 16.51 -7.46
N ILE A 134 10.14 15.80 -7.19
CA ILE A 134 9.57 15.70 -5.85
C ILE A 134 10.48 14.87 -4.94
N VAL A 135 11.12 13.81 -5.43
CA VAL A 135 12.09 13.03 -4.64
C VAL A 135 13.22 13.93 -4.13
N GLU A 136 13.84 14.73 -5.02
CA GLU A 136 14.90 15.68 -4.62
C GLU A 136 14.38 16.76 -3.67
N MET A 137 13.13 17.19 -3.83
CA MET A 137 12.50 18.17 -2.94
C MET A 137 12.40 17.67 -1.49
N TYR A 138 12.13 16.37 -1.27
CA TYR A 138 12.01 15.77 0.07
C TYR A 138 13.34 15.27 0.65
N LYS A 139 14.37 15.10 -0.16
CA LYS A 139 15.68 14.55 0.23
C LYS A 139 16.33 15.36 1.36
N GLY A 140 16.55 14.71 2.50
CA GLY A 140 17.19 15.31 3.66
C GLY A 140 16.41 16.43 4.34
N LYS A 141 15.13 16.61 4.01
CA LYS A 141 14.27 17.65 4.60
C LYS A 141 13.66 17.18 5.91
N LYS A 142 13.52 18.09 6.88
CA LYS A 142 12.83 17.76 8.13
C LYS A 142 11.32 17.67 7.90
N ARG A 143 10.65 16.91 8.77
CA ARG A 143 9.21 16.64 8.69
C ARG A 143 8.32 17.90 8.61
N HIS A 144 8.72 19.00 9.23
CA HIS A 144 7.96 20.26 9.24
C HIS A 144 8.36 21.23 8.11
N GLU A 145 9.43 20.94 7.37
CA GLU A 145 9.89 21.78 6.26
C GLU A 145 9.09 21.50 4.97
N MET A 146 8.49 20.31 4.88
CA MET A 146 7.77 19.81 3.72
C MET A 146 6.38 19.28 4.15
N PRO A 147 5.37 19.34 3.27
CA PRO A 147 4.04 18.85 3.62
C PRO A 147 4.01 17.32 3.78
N PRO A 148 2.93 16.75 4.31
CA PRO A 148 2.82 15.31 4.51
C PRO A 148 2.96 14.53 3.19
N HIS A 149 3.86 13.54 3.16
CA HIS A 149 4.07 12.68 1.99
C HIS A 149 4.78 11.37 2.36
N ILE A 150 4.59 10.32 1.57
CA ILE A 150 5.28 9.02 1.77
C ILE A 150 6.81 9.14 1.74
N TYR A 151 7.34 10.05 0.92
CA TYR A 151 8.77 10.32 0.84
C TYR A 151 9.32 10.94 2.13
N ALA A 152 8.57 11.81 2.80
CA ALA A 152 8.98 12.36 4.09
C ALA A 152 9.10 11.26 5.17
N ILE A 153 8.18 10.30 5.18
CA ILE A 153 8.20 9.15 6.10
C ILE A 153 9.40 8.26 5.81
N THR A 154 9.64 7.98 4.52
CA THR A 154 10.75 7.15 4.06
C THR A 154 12.10 7.77 4.39
N ASP A 155 12.26 9.08 4.11
CA ASP A 155 13.48 9.84 4.40
C ASP A 155 13.73 9.96 5.91
N THR A 156 12.66 10.13 6.70
CA THR A 156 12.77 10.13 8.17
C THR A 156 13.25 8.77 8.68
N ALA A 157 12.65 7.66 8.22
CA ALA A 157 13.08 6.32 8.60
C ALA A 157 14.53 6.05 8.19
N TYR A 158 14.90 6.37 6.95
CA TYR A 158 16.26 6.19 6.44
C TYR A 158 17.28 7.01 7.24
N ARG A 159 16.99 8.28 7.54
CA ARG A 159 17.90 9.11 8.35
C ARG A 159 18.00 8.64 9.80
N SER A 160 16.89 8.27 10.44
CA SER A 160 16.91 7.71 11.80
C SER A 160 17.74 6.43 11.85
N MET A 161 17.58 5.53 10.87
CA MET A 161 18.41 4.33 10.75
C MET A 161 19.91 4.66 10.71
N MET A 162 20.30 5.65 9.90
CA MET A 162 21.71 6.05 9.76
C MET A 162 22.26 6.82 10.98
N GLN A 163 21.42 7.61 11.66
CA GLN A 163 21.81 8.41 12.82
C GLN A 163 21.91 7.57 14.09
N ASP A 164 20.86 6.81 14.38
CA ASP A 164 20.73 6.05 15.63
C ASP A 164 21.39 4.68 15.52
N ARG A 165 21.72 4.23 14.30
CA ARG A 165 22.25 2.89 13.99
C ARG A 165 21.33 1.77 14.49
N GLU A 166 20.03 2.01 14.40
CA GLU A 166 18.98 1.06 14.73
C GLU A 166 18.15 0.73 13.49
N ASP A 167 17.86 -0.56 13.31
CA ASP A 167 17.00 -1.04 12.24
C ASP A 167 15.61 -0.42 12.32
N GLN A 168 15.04 -0.09 11.16
CA GLN A 168 13.76 0.61 11.06
C GLN A 168 12.72 -0.22 10.32
N SER A 169 11.45 0.07 10.58
CA SER A 169 10.36 -0.58 9.84
C SER A 169 9.26 0.38 9.40
N ILE A 170 8.78 0.20 8.17
CA ILE A 170 7.64 0.92 7.60
C ILE A 170 6.50 -0.08 7.41
N LEU A 171 5.45 0.04 8.22
CA LEU A 171 4.31 -0.85 8.18
C LEU A 171 3.14 -0.22 7.44
N CYS A 172 2.75 -0.78 6.29
CA CYS A 172 1.55 -0.38 5.56
C CYS A 172 0.33 -1.22 6.00
N THR A 173 -0.58 -0.58 6.73
CA THR A 173 -1.86 -1.14 7.20
C THR A 173 -3.04 -0.60 6.41
N GLY A 174 -4.17 -1.30 6.44
CA GLY A 174 -5.41 -0.87 5.78
C GLY A 174 -6.20 -2.04 5.21
N GLU A 175 -7.45 -1.80 4.84
CA GLU A 175 -8.28 -2.83 4.19
C GLU A 175 -7.75 -3.22 2.80
N SER A 176 -8.31 -4.28 2.21
CA SER A 176 -8.00 -4.67 0.83
C SER A 176 -8.47 -3.58 -0.13
N GLY A 177 -7.56 -3.01 -0.94
CA GLY A 177 -7.85 -1.92 -1.88
C GLY A 177 -7.47 -0.52 -1.38
N ALA A 178 -7.04 -0.39 -0.13
CA ALA A 178 -6.66 0.89 0.45
C ALA A 178 -5.37 1.52 -0.13
N GLY A 179 -4.57 0.76 -0.91
CA GLY A 179 -3.35 1.27 -1.56
C GLY A 179 -2.03 0.91 -0.86
N LYS A 180 -2.01 -0.14 -0.03
CA LYS A 180 -0.79 -0.62 0.67
C LYS A 180 0.38 -0.92 -0.29
N THR A 181 0.09 -1.65 -1.36
CA THR A 181 1.08 -2.06 -2.38
C THR A 181 1.69 -0.86 -3.10
N GLU A 182 0.87 0.13 -3.47
CA GLU A 182 1.35 1.33 -4.15
C GLU A 182 2.24 2.19 -3.25
N ASN A 183 1.86 2.40 -1.99
CA ASN A 183 2.72 3.11 -1.04
C ASN A 183 4.06 2.39 -0.84
N THR A 184 4.06 1.05 -0.75
CA THR A 184 5.29 0.26 -0.65
C THR A 184 6.20 0.43 -1.88
N LYS A 185 5.62 0.43 -3.09
CA LYS A 185 6.38 0.74 -4.32
C LYS A 185 7.03 2.12 -4.25
N LYS A 186 6.33 3.14 -3.72
CA LYS A 186 6.86 4.50 -3.57
C LYS A 186 7.98 4.60 -2.53
N VAL A 187 7.89 3.86 -1.43
CA VAL A 187 8.98 3.74 -0.45
C VAL A 187 10.24 3.20 -1.11
N ILE A 188 10.12 2.08 -1.83
CA ILE A 188 11.24 1.46 -2.55
C ILE A 188 11.81 2.39 -3.61
N GLN A 189 10.95 3.03 -4.41
CA GLN A 189 11.35 3.99 -5.44
C GLN A 189 12.16 5.15 -4.85
N TYR A 190 11.76 5.67 -3.69
CA TYR A 190 12.47 6.75 -3.01
C TYR A 190 13.86 6.33 -2.53
N LEU A 191 13.95 5.18 -1.86
CA LEU A 191 15.21 4.63 -1.35
C LEU A 191 16.18 4.30 -2.49
N ALA A 192 15.67 3.68 -3.55
CA ALA A 192 16.44 3.40 -4.76
C ALA A 192 17.08 4.68 -5.34
N HIS A 193 16.39 5.81 -5.26
CA HIS A 193 16.94 7.09 -5.74
C HIS A 193 17.94 7.70 -4.76
N VAL A 194 17.60 7.76 -3.47
CA VAL A 194 18.38 8.48 -2.45
C VAL A 194 19.61 7.72 -1.96
N ALA A 195 19.50 6.39 -1.85
CA ALA A 195 20.51 5.50 -1.30
C ALA A 195 21.27 4.68 -2.37
N SER A 196 21.22 5.11 -3.64
CA SER A 196 22.00 4.49 -4.71
C SER A 196 23.48 4.89 -4.66
N SER A 197 24.36 3.91 -4.88
CA SER A 197 25.80 4.16 -5.00
C SER A 197 26.11 4.86 -6.32
N HIS A 198 26.81 6.00 -6.28
CA HIS A 198 27.12 6.79 -7.48
C HIS A 198 28.30 6.22 -8.31
N LYS A 199 28.56 4.92 -8.23
CA LYS A 199 29.62 4.27 -9.02
C LYS A 199 29.21 4.19 -10.48
N SER A 200 29.68 5.15 -11.27
CA SER A 200 29.56 5.29 -12.74
C SER A 200 28.13 5.22 -13.31
N LYS A 201 27.73 6.26 -14.07
CA LYS A 201 26.43 6.37 -14.77
C LYS A 201 25.98 5.16 -15.62
N LYS A 202 26.83 4.16 -15.85
CA LYS A 202 26.52 2.93 -16.60
C LYS A 202 26.04 1.76 -15.71
N ASP A 203 26.50 1.69 -14.46
CA ASP A 203 26.18 0.59 -13.52
C ASP A 203 25.30 1.09 -12.36
N GLN A 204 25.02 2.39 -12.32
CA GLN A 204 24.10 3.00 -11.37
C GLN A 204 22.70 2.43 -11.61
N GLY A 205 22.16 1.69 -10.63
CA GLY A 205 20.76 1.30 -10.65
C GLY A 205 20.47 -0.15 -11.02
N GLU A 206 21.44 -1.05 -11.17
CA GLU A 206 21.11 -2.44 -11.56
C GLU A 206 20.33 -3.17 -10.46
N LEU A 207 20.82 -3.13 -9.21
CA LEU A 207 20.13 -3.71 -8.06
C LEU A 207 18.81 -2.98 -7.78
N GLU A 208 18.79 -1.66 -7.93
CA GLU A 208 17.62 -0.82 -7.74
C GLU A 208 16.55 -1.10 -8.81
N ARG A 209 16.96 -1.27 -10.07
CA ARG A 209 16.10 -1.65 -11.18
C ARG A 209 15.57 -3.06 -10.96
N GLN A 210 16.39 -4.00 -10.54
CA GLN A 210 15.94 -5.35 -10.17
C GLN A 210 14.90 -5.30 -9.04
N LEU A 211 15.15 -4.54 -7.97
CA LEU A 211 14.21 -4.39 -6.85
C LEU A 211 12.86 -3.82 -7.30
N LEU A 212 12.85 -2.87 -8.24
CA LEU A 212 11.62 -2.35 -8.83
C LEU A 212 10.92 -3.38 -9.75
N GLN A 213 11.68 -4.18 -10.51
CA GLN A 213 11.15 -5.22 -11.42
C GLN A 213 10.68 -6.49 -10.72
N ALA A 214 11.09 -6.73 -9.46
CA ALA A 214 10.60 -7.86 -8.67
C ALA A 214 9.07 -7.77 -8.42
N ASN A 215 8.52 -6.56 -8.29
CA ASN A 215 7.09 -6.38 -8.01
C ASN A 215 6.19 -6.88 -9.16
N PRO A 216 6.38 -6.48 -10.43
CA PRO A 216 5.62 -7.04 -11.57
C PRO A 216 5.56 -8.57 -11.59
N ILE A 217 6.68 -9.23 -11.31
CA ILE A 217 6.74 -10.70 -11.24
C ILE A 217 5.87 -11.21 -10.09
N LEU A 218 6.06 -10.69 -8.88
CA LEU A 218 5.27 -11.11 -7.72
C LEU A 218 3.77 -10.83 -7.89
N GLU A 219 3.41 -9.73 -8.56
CA GLU A 219 2.02 -9.40 -8.88
C GLU A 219 1.43 -10.35 -9.92
N ALA A 220 2.17 -10.71 -10.96
CA ALA A 220 1.69 -11.67 -11.96
C ALA A 220 1.36 -13.03 -11.32
N PHE A 221 2.20 -13.52 -10.42
CA PHE A 221 2.03 -14.85 -9.82
C PHE A 221 1.15 -14.84 -8.57
N GLY A 222 1.10 -13.74 -7.81
CA GLY A 222 0.44 -13.68 -6.51
C GLY A 222 -0.78 -12.77 -6.40
N ASN A 223 -1.07 -11.92 -7.40
CA ASN A 223 -2.27 -11.10 -7.41
C ASN A 223 -3.37 -11.70 -8.27
N ALA A 224 -4.62 -11.34 -7.95
CA ALA A 224 -5.80 -11.74 -8.69
C ALA A 224 -6.93 -10.70 -8.61
N LYS A 225 -7.84 -10.74 -9.57
CA LYS A 225 -9.10 -9.96 -9.52
C LYS A 225 -10.07 -10.57 -8.51
N THR A 226 -10.56 -9.71 -7.63
CA THR A 226 -11.62 -9.97 -6.65
C THR A 226 -12.80 -9.02 -6.89
N VAL A 227 -13.89 -9.20 -6.15
CA VAL A 227 -15.04 -8.29 -6.21
C VAL A 227 -14.67 -6.86 -5.77
N LYS A 228 -13.72 -6.71 -4.83
CA LYS A 228 -13.34 -5.40 -4.26
C LYS A 228 -12.19 -4.72 -4.99
N ASN A 229 -11.25 -5.50 -5.52
CA ASN A 229 -10.04 -4.99 -6.16
C ASN A 229 -9.63 -5.89 -7.31
N ASP A 230 -9.37 -5.27 -8.46
CA ASP A 230 -8.98 -5.93 -9.71
C ASP A 230 -7.55 -6.49 -9.72
N ASN A 231 -6.67 -5.93 -8.88
CA ASN A 231 -5.28 -6.38 -8.69
C ASN A 231 -5.02 -6.61 -7.19
N SER A 232 -5.79 -7.51 -6.57
CA SER A 232 -5.70 -7.80 -5.13
C SER A 232 -4.52 -8.71 -4.84
N SER A 233 -3.61 -8.28 -3.97
CA SER A 233 -2.53 -9.14 -3.46
C SER A 233 -3.10 -10.26 -2.59
N ARG A 234 -2.85 -11.51 -3.00
CA ARG A 234 -3.36 -12.71 -2.31
C ARG A 234 -2.28 -13.42 -1.48
N PHE A 235 -1.25 -12.66 -1.11
CA PHE A 235 -0.15 -13.04 -0.24
C PHE A 235 0.35 -11.78 0.49
N GLY A 236 0.83 -11.97 1.71
CA GLY A 236 1.59 -10.95 2.42
C GLY A 236 3.01 -10.88 1.89
N LYS A 237 3.59 -9.68 1.86
CA LYS A 237 4.98 -9.47 1.45
C LYS A 237 5.72 -8.64 2.48
N PHE A 238 6.94 -9.08 2.76
CA PHE A 238 7.89 -8.44 3.64
C PHE A 238 9.18 -8.22 2.86
N ILE A 239 9.58 -6.96 2.73
CA ILE A 239 10.73 -6.58 1.92
C ILE A 239 11.76 -5.99 2.87
N ARG A 240 12.89 -6.67 3.03
CA ARG A 240 14.04 -6.21 3.79
C ARG A 240 15.06 -5.61 2.85
N ILE A 241 15.44 -4.36 3.07
CA ILE A 241 16.49 -3.68 2.31
C ILE A 241 17.71 -3.50 3.22
N ASN A 242 18.86 -3.95 2.73
CA ASN A 242 20.13 -3.93 3.46
C ASN A 242 20.97 -2.73 3.03
N PHE A 243 21.52 -2.01 3.99
CA PHE A 243 22.38 -0.84 3.76
C PHE A 243 23.80 -1.08 4.30
N ASP A 244 24.80 -0.55 3.59
CA ASP A 244 26.17 -0.49 4.10
C ASP A 244 26.35 0.64 5.14
N VAL A 245 27.54 0.69 5.74
CA VAL A 245 27.91 1.74 6.72
C VAL A 245 27.90 3.16 6.15
N ASN A 246 27.94 3.32 4.82
CA ASN A 246 27.88 4.60 4.13
C ASN A 246 26.43 4.98 3.77
N GLY A 247 25.46 4.09 3.99
CA GLY A 247 24.05 4.27 3.66
C GLY A 247 23.66 3.86 2.24
N TYR A 248 24.50 3.12 1.52
CA TYR A 248 24.15 2.61 0.19
C TYR A 248 23.44 1.26 0.26
N ILE A 249 22.47 1.06 -0.64
CA ILE A 249 21.79 -0.24 -0.76
C ILE A 249 22.79 -1.28 -1.26
N VAL A 250 22.92 -2.39 -0.52
CA VAL A 250 23.81 -3.52 -0.88
C VAL A 250 23.05 -4.80 -1.22
N GLY A 251 21.78 -4.88 -0.83
CA GLY A 251 20.95 -6.05 -1.13
C GLY A 251 19.52 -5.86 -0.68
N ALA A 252 18.63 -6.74 -1.14
CA ALA A 252 17.25 -6.80 -0.70
C ALA A 252 16.79 -8.26 -0.63
N ASN A 253 15.94 -8.56 0.34
CA ASN A 253 15.29 -9.87 0.51
C ASN A 253 13.78 -9.68 0.53
N ILE A 254 13.04 -10.58 -0.12
CA ILE A 254 11.57 -10.56 -0.11
C ILE A 254 11.07 -11.88 0.47
N GLU A 255 10.44 -11.81 1.63
CA GLU A 255 9.76 -12.93 2.24
C GLU A 255 8.27 -12.80 2.01
N THR A 256 7.64 -13.90 1.61
CA THR A 256 6.19 -13.94 1.36
C THR A 256 5.49 -14.84 2.34
N TYR A 257 4.27 -14.44 2.70
CA TYR A 257 3.47 -15.09 3.72
C TYR A 257 2.07 -15.38 3.21
N LEU A 258 1.51 -16.51 3.65
CA LEU A 258 0.08 -16.84 3.52
C LEU A 258 -0.51 -16.66 2.12
N LEU A 259 0.14 -17.23 1.10
CA LEU A 259 -0.46 -17.28 -0.23
C LEU A 259 -1.78 -18.07 -0.22
N GLU A 260 -2.84 -17.48 -0.77
CA GLU A 260 -4.15 -18.12 -0.98
C GLU A 260 -4.11 -19.17 -2.12
N LYS A 261 -3.42 -20.29 -1.89
CA LYS A 261 -3.24 -21.37 -2.87
C LYS A 261 -4.56 -21.97 -3.38
N SER A 262 -5.63 -21.93 -2.58
CA SER A 262 -6.95 -22.47 -2.93
C SER A 262 -7.54 -21.82 -4.20
N ARG A 263 -7.23 -20.54 -4.44
CA ARG A 263 -7.69 -19.77 -5.60
C ARG A 263 -7.17 -20.32 -6.92
N ALA A 264 -6.06 -21.04 -6.93
CA ALA A 264 -5.53 -21.66 -8.14
C ALA A 264 -6.49 -22.71 -8.75
N ILE A 265 -7.34 -23.33 -7.91
CA ILE A 265 -8.21 -24.45 -8.32
C ILE A 265 -9.64 -23.98 -8.52
N ARG A 266 -10.14 -23.09 -7.65
CA ARG A 266 -11.52 -22.59 -7.69
C ARG A 266 -11.58 -21.11 -7.32
N GLN A 267 -12.44 -20.38 -8.00
CA GLN A 267 -12.65 -18.95 -7.79
C GLN A 267 -14.11 -18.69 -7.42
N ALA A 268 -14.36 -17.66 -6.61
CA ALA A 268 -15.72 -17.18 -6.36
C ALA A 268 -16.30 -16.56 -7.64
N LYS A 269 -17.62 -16.35 -7.67
CA LYS A 269 -18.31 -15.72 -8.80
C LYS A 269 -17.69 -14.35 -9.11
N GLU A 270 -17.48 -14.06 -10.40
CA GLU A 270 -16.89 -12.80 -10.92
C GLU A 270 -15.41 -12.56 -10.54
N GLU A 271 -14.74 -13.51 -9.89
CA GLU A 271 -13.32 -13.43 -9.56
C GLU A 271 -12.43 -14.17 -10.58
N ARG A 272 -11.14 -13.83 -10.60
CA ARG A 272 -10.11 -14.51 -11.40
C ARG A 272 -9.20 -15.39 -10.54
N THR A 273 -8.51 -16.33 -11.19
CA THR A 273 -7.29 -16.92 -10.63
C THR A 273 -6.12 -15.93 -10.73
N PHE A 274 -4.91 -16.34 -10.36
CA PHE A 274 -3.71 -15.50 -10.47
C PHE A 274 -3.49 -15.00 -11.90
N HIS A 275 -3.02 -13.75 -12.02
CA HIS A 275 -2.94 -13.07 -13.32
C HIS A 275 -2.10 -13.82 -14.36
N ILE A 276 -1.01 -14.46 -13.94
CA ILE A 276 -0.09 -15.21 -14.80
C ILE A 276 -0.80 -16.27 -15.66
N PHE A 277 -1.88 -16.91 -15.16
CA PHE A 277 -2.64 -17.89 -15.93
C PHE A 277 -3.27 -17.27 -17.18
N TYR A 278 -3.78 -16.05 -17.06
CA TYR A 278 -4.41 -15.36 -18.17
C TYR A 278 -3.41 -14.65 -19.06
N TYR A 279 -2.35 -14.10 -18.47
CA TYR A 279 -1.23 -13.50 -19.20
C TYR A 279 -0.63 -14.54 -20.15
N LEU A 280 -0.39 -15.75 -19.66
CA LEU A 280 0.15 -16.82 -20.48
C LEU A 280 -0.81 -17.26 -21.59
N LEU A 281 -2.10 -17.46 -21.30
CA LEU A 281 -3.07 -17.90 -22.31
C LEU A 281 -3.32 -16.85 -23.40
N SER A 282 -3.26 -15.56 -23.06
CA SER A 282 -3.41 -14.44 -24.02
C SER A 282 -2.11 -14.08 -24.73
N GLY A 283 -0.98 -14.11 -24.00
CA GLY A 283 0.29 -13.51 -24.41
C GLY A 283 1.32 -14.49 -24.95
N ALA A 284 1.15 -15.80 -24.75
CA ALA A 284 2.04 -16.80 -25.34
C ALA A 284 1.96 -16.74 -26.87
N GLY A 285 3.12 -16.67 -27.54
CA GLY A 285 3.20 -16.81 -29.00
C GLY A 285 2.81 -18.22 -29.46
N GLU A 286 2.52 -18.39 -30.75
CA GLU A 286 2.06 -19.67 -31.32
C GLU A 286 3.05 -20.84 -31.10
N HIS A 287 4.35 -20.55 -31.15
CA HIS A 287 5.39 -21.52 -30.81
C HIS A 287 5.27 -21.97 -29.35
N LEU A 288 5.20 -21.02 -28.42
CA LEU A 288 5.12 -21.27 -26.99
C LEU A 288 3.80 -21.96 -26.60
N LYS A 289 2.69 -21.64 -27.26
CA LYS A 289 1.41 -22.35 -27.10
C LYS A 289 1.53 -23.82 -27.48
N THR A 290 2.23 -24.12 -28.56
CA THR A 290 2.43 -25.51 -29.02
C THR A 290 3.34 -26.27 -28.05
N ASP A 291 4.46 -25.68 -27.66
CA ASP A 291 5.44 -26.31 -26.74
C ASP A 291 4.86 -26.57 -25.35
N LEU A 292 4.03 -25.66 -24.86
CA LEU A 292 3.39 -25.74 -23.54
C LEU A 292 2.01 -26.40 -23.61
N LEU A 293 1.57 -26.80 -24.81
CA LEU A 293 0.27 -27.39 -25.09
C LEU A 293 -0.88 -26.56 -24.50
N LEU A 294 -0.85 -25.25 -24.74
CA LEU A 294 -1.86 -24.32 -24.26
C LEU A 294 -3.14 -24.45 -25.08
N GLU A 295 -4.25 -24.64 -24.38
CA GLU A 295 -5.58 -24.76 -24.97
C GLU A 295 -6.39 -23.47 -24.74
N PRO A 296 -7.55 -23.30 -25.41
CA PRO A 296 -8.44 -22.19 -25.12
C PRO A 296 -8.96 -22.22 -23.67
N TYR A 297 -9.26 -21.04 -23.11
CA TYR A 297 -9.74 -20.84 -21.73
C TYR A 297 -10.78 -21.88 -21.24
N ASN A 298 -11.74 -22.22 -22.09
CA ASN A 298 -12.87 -23.09 -21.76
C ASN A 298 -12.48 -24.55 -21.50
N LYS A 299 -11.26 -24.97 -21.86
CA LYS A 299 -10.75 -26.33 -21.61
C LYS A 299 -10.20 -26.51 -20.20
N TYR A 300 -9.91 -25.41 -19.49
CA TYR A 300 -9.32 -25.46 -18.17
C TYR A 300 -10.38 -25.39 -17.07
N ARG A 301 -10.64 -26.51 -16.41
CA ARG A 301 -11.62 -26.60 -15.31
C ARG A 301 -11.27 -25.74 -14.08
N PHE A 302 -10.00 -25.44 -13.88
CA PHE A 302 -9.55 -24.57 -12.79
C PHE A 302 -9.82 -23.07 -13.07
N LEU A 303 -10.28 -22.71 -14.27
CA LEU A 303 -10.80 -21.38 -14.60
C LEU A 303 -12.32 -21.38 -14.43
N SER A 304 -12.79 -21.24 -13.19
CA SER A 304 -14.20 -21.44 -12.78
C SER A 304 -15.16 -20.51 -13.53
N ASN A 305 -14.73 -19.29 -13.83
CA ASN A 305 -15.53 -18.28 -14.53
C ASN A 305 -15.09 -18.08 -15.99
N GLY A 306 -14.25 -18.97 -16.55
CA GLY A 306 -13.71 -18.84 -17.89
C GLY A 306 -12.85 -17.58 -18.08
N HIS A 307 -13.04 -16.89 -19.21
CA HIS A 307 -12.28 -15.70 -19.60
C HIS A 307 -12.90 -14.41 -19.04
N VAL A 308 -12.60 -14.10 -17.79
CA VAL A 308 -12.92 -12.82 -17.14
C VAL A 308 -11.80 -11.82 -17.45
N THR A 309 -12.14 -10.62 -17.93
CA THR A 309 -11.19 -9.54 -18.24
C THR A 309 -11.11 -8.51 -17.11
N ILE A 310 -10.04 -7.71 -17.11
CA ILE A 310 -9.84 -6.59 -16.17
C ILE A 310 -10.03 -5.27 -16.94
N PRO A 311 -10.88 -4.34 -16.48
CA PRO A 311 -11.04 -3.04 -17.13
C PRO A 311 -9.72 -2.27 -17.19
N GLY A 312 -9.37 -1.74 -18.36
CA GLY A 312 -8.19 -0.89 -18.54
C GLY A 312 -6.84 -1.63 -18.61
N GLN A 313 -6.82 -2.96 -18.55
CA GLN A 313 -5.61 -3.77 -18.61
C GLN A 313 -5.70 -4.84 -19.70
N GLN A 314 -4.67 -4.97 -20.54
CA GLN A 314 -4.60 -6.02 -21.55
C GLN A 314 -3.65 -7.13 -21.10
N ASP A 315 -4.17 -8.34 -20.88
CA ASP A 315 -3.38 -9.49 -20.39
C ASP A 315 -2.20 -9.86 -21.30
N LYS A 316 -2.31 -9.59 -22.61
CA LYS A 316 -1.23 -9.82 -23.58
C LYS A 316 -0.03 -8.89 -23.34
N ASP A 317 -0.28 -7.61 -23.09
CA ASP A 317 0.77 -6.63 -22.86
C ASP A 317 1.42 -6.87 -21.49
N MET A 318 0.61 -7.21 -20.48
CA MET A 318 1.11 -7.58 -19.16
C MET A 318 1.99 -8.84 -19.18
N PHE A 319 1.73 -9.78 -20.08
CA PHE A 319 2.62 -10.94 -20.27
C PHE A 319 4.00 -10.48 -20.74
N GLN A 320 4.07 -9.59 -21.74
CA GLN A 320 5.34 -9.07 -22.23
C GLN A 320 6.08 -8.28 -21.15
N GLU A 321 5.37 -7.47 -20.37
CA GLU A 321 5.94 -6.73 -19.23
C GLU A 321 6.50 -7.68 -18.17
N THR A 322 5.78 -8.76 -17.84
CA THR A 322 6.24 -9.77 -16.88
C THR A 322 7.49 -10.51 -17.38
N MET A 323 7.53 -10.87 -18.67
CA MET A 323 8.69 -11.53 -19.27
C MET A 323 9.91 -10.61 -19.34
N GLU A 324 9.70 -9.32 -19.65
CA GLU A 324 10.76 -8.31 -19.59
C GLU A 324 11.31 -8.14 -18.17
N ALA A 325 10.41 -8.09 -17.17
CA ALA A 325 10.80 -8.01 -15.77
C ALA A 325 11.64 -9.24 -15.35
N MET A 326 11.27 -10.45 -15.76
CA MET A 326 12.06 -11.67 -15.51
C MET A 326 13.46 -11.60 -16.15
N ARG A 327 13.57 -11.07 -17.37
CA ARG A 327 14.85 -10.89 -18.04
C ARG A 327 15.75 -9.90 -17.31
N ILE A 328 15.18 -8.77 -16.84
CA ILE A 328 15.93 -7.76 -16.05
C ILE A 328 16.38 -8.33 -14.70
N MET A 329 15.58 -9.22 -14.10
CA MET A 329 15.96 -9.96 -12.90
C MET A 329 17.04 -11.03 -13.13
N GLY A 330 17.46 -11.25 -14.39
CA GLY A 330 18.50 -12.22 -14.74
C GLY A 330 18.03 -13.67 -14.77
N ILE A 331 16.72 -13.92 -14.85
CA ILE A 331 16.17 -15.28 -14.97
C ILE A 331 16.41 -15.77 -16.40
N PRO A 332 17.14 -16.89 -16.62
CA PRO A 332 17.41 -17.43 -17.96
C PRO A 332 16.12 -17.85 -18.68
N ASP A 333 16.08 -17.71 -20.01
CA ASP A 333 14.88 -18.03 -20.81
C ASP A 333 14.41 -19.50 -20.63
N GLU A 334 15.34 -20.43 -20.41
CA GLU A 334 15.02 -21.83 -20.11
C GLU A 334 14.28 -21.99 -18.78
N GLU A 335 14.69 -21.24 -17.75
CA GLU A 335 14.03 -21.23 -16.44
C GLU A 335 12.67 -20.51 -16.52
N GLN A 336 12.54 -19.44 -17.31
CA GLN A 336 11.26 -18.76 -17.53
C GLN A 336 10.21 -19.72 -18.13
N ILE A 337 10.61 -20.59 -19.06
CA ILE A 337 9.74 -21.63 -19.65
C ILE A 337 9.40 -22.71 -18.61
N GLY A 338 10.32 -23.02 -17.68
CA GLY A 338 10.12 -23.92 -16.55
C GLY A 338 9.17 -23.35 -15.48
N MET A 339 9.17 -22.03 -15.27
CA MET A 339 8.31 -21.26 -14.36
C MET A 339 6.89 -21.06 -14.92
N ASN A 340 6.46 -21.90 -15.87
CA ASN A 340 5.09 -21.91 -16.36
C ASN A 340 4.15 -22.72 -15.42
N PRO A 341 3.13 -22.09 -14.80
CA PRO A 341 2.19 -22.78 -13.91
C PRO A 341 1.37 -23.88 -14.61
N LEU A 342 1.09 -23.71 -15.91
CA LEU A 342 0.27 -24.65 -16.68
C LEU A 342 0.98 -25.97 -16.99
N LYS A 343 2.32 -25.98 -17.06
CA LYS A 343 3.11 -27.21 -17.26
C LYS A 343 2.95 -28.18 -16.07
N GLY A 344 3.00 -27.66 -14.84
CA GLY A 344 2.83 -28.47 -13.62
C GLY A 344 1.40 -28.97 -13.40
N LEU A 345 0.39 -28.14 -13.72
CA LEU A 345 -1.03 -28.50 -13.56
C LEU A 345 -1.52 -29.51 -14.61
N LYS A 346 -0.94 -29.53 -15.82
CA LYS A 346 -1.34 -30.47 -16.89
C LYS A 346 -0.87 -31.91 -16.64
N ILE A 347 0.31 -32.09 -16.04
CA ILE A 347 0.82 -33.43 -15.66
C ILE A 347 -0.13 -34.13 -14.67
N GLN A 348 -0.85 -33.37 -13.84
CA GLN A 348 -1.77 -33.91 -12.83
C GLN A 348 -3.24 -33.92 -13.24
N GLY A 349 -3.60 -33.29 -14.36
CA GLY A 349 -4.99 -33.24 -14.87
C GLY A 349 -5.46 -34.53 -15.53
N ASN A 350 -4.54 -35.44 -15.90
CA ASN A 350 -4.84 -36.68 -16.62
C ASN A 350 -4.92 -37.93 -15.74
N GLU A 351 -4.60 -37.84 -14.44
CA GLU A 351 -4.73 -38.94 -13.49
C GLU A 351 -5.94 -38.72 -12.58
N ARG A 352 -6.82 -39.73 -12.51
CA ARG A 352 -8.13 -39.72 -11.84
C ARG A 352 -8.11 -39.60 -10.31
N GLU A 353 -7.01 -39.17 -9.68
CA GLU A 353 -6.91 -39.12 -8.22
C GLU A 353 -6.84 -37.69 -7.66
N ASN A 354 -7.90 -37.33 -6.92
CA ASN A 354 -8.16 -36.05 -6.25
C ASN A 354 -7.14 -35.62 -5.16
N ARG A 355 -5.94 -36.23 -5.07
CA ARG A 355 -4.93 -35.89 -4.05
C ARG A 355 -3.71 -35.12 -4.58
N SER A 356 -3.53 -35.01 -5.90
CA SER A 356 -2.24 -34.58 -6.46
C SER A 356 -2.15 -33.10 -6.86
N TYR A 357 -3.26 -32.40 -7.13
CA TYR A 357 -3.28 -31.00 -7.60
C TYR A 357 -2.54 -29.99 -6.70
N LEU A 358 -2.45 -30.29 -5.41
CA LEU A 358 -1.75 -29.45 -4.44
C LEU A 358 -0.24 -29.55 -4.56
N ALA A 359 0.32 -30.70 -4.96
CA ALA A 359 1.76 -30.97 -4.97
C ALA A 359 2.50 -30.28 -6.13
N GLY A 360 1.88 -30.17 -7.32
CA GLY A 360 2.49 -29.48 -8.47
C GLY A 360 2.51 -27.96 -8.30
N ALA A 361 1.42 -27.38 -7.79
CA ALA A 361 1.41 -25.99 -7.34
C ALA A 361 2.36 -25.77 -6.14
N PHE A 362 2.52 -26.76 -5.25
CA PHE A 362 3.50 -26.70 -4.16
C PHE A 362 4.94 -26.68 -4.67
N LEU A 363 5.29 -27.53 -5.63
CA LEU A 363 6.64 -27.60 -6.24
C LEU A 363 6.95 -26.35 -7.07
N PHE A 364 5.95 -25.86 -7.81
CA PHE A 364 6.04 -24.63 -8.59
C PHE A 364 6.28 -23.39 -7.72
N TRP A 365 5.53 -23.24 -6.62
CA TRP A 365 5.77 -22.18 -5.65
C TRP A 365 7.03 -22.44 -4.83
N SER A 366 7.36 -23.67 -4.42
CA SER A 366 8.61 -23.91 -3.69
C SER A 366 9.84 -23.58 -4.53
N SER A 367 9.83 -23.84 -5.85
CA SER A 367 10.96 -23.48 -6.71
C SER A 367 11.07 -21.97 -6.96
N LEU A 368 9.96 -21.25 -7.15
CA LEU A 368 9.98 -19.78 -7.28
C LEU A 368 10.51 -19.07 -6.01
N PHE A 369 10.22 -19.63 -4.83
CA PHE A 369 10.55 -19.04 -3.54
C PHE A 369 11.88 -19.54 -2.94
N VAL A 370 12.44 -20.62 -3.47
CA VAL A 370 13.80 -21.11 -3.11
C VAL A 370 14.89 -20.47 -3.99
N LEU A 371 14.56 -19.99 -5.19
CA LEU A 371 15.53 -19.34 -6.09
C LEU A 371 15.99 -17.93 -5.64
N GLY A 372 15.40 -17.38 -4.58
CA GLY A 372 15.87 -16.14 -3.93
C GLY A 372 17.11 -16.30 -3.04
N GLY A 373 17.69 -17.50 -2.94
CA GLY A 373 18.90 -17.75 -2.15
C GLY A 373 19.89 -18.65 -2.89
N PHE A 374 20.98 -18.07 -3.38
CA PHE A 374 22.15 -18.87 -3.74
C PHE A 374 22.72 -19.50 -2.45
N VAL A 375 22.76 -20.84 -2.46
CA VAL A 375 23.55 -21.75 -1.61
C VAL A 375 23.16 -21.88 -0.13
N GLY A 376 22.53 -23.01 0.17
CA GLY A 376 22.83 -23.81 1.36
C GLY A 376 21.82 -23.74 2.49
N LEU A 377 20.97 -24.76 2.60
CA LEU A 377 20.50 -25.20 3.92
C LEU A 377 20.05 -26.66 3.91
N THR A 378 20.98 -27.53 4.32
CA THR A 378 20.63 -28.71 5.11
C THR A 378 19.96 -28.22 6.40
N CYS A 379 18.71 -28.62 6.62
CA CYS A 379 18.02 -28.51 7.90
C CYS A 379 18.87 -29.06 9.04
N LEU A 380 19.22 -28.24 10.02
CA LEU A 380 19.46 -28.68 11.39
C LEU A 380 18.87 -27.65 12.35
N VAL A 381 17.80 -28.07 13.02
CA VAL A 381 17.16 -27.40 14.15
C VAL A 381 18.15 -27.41 15.31
N SER A 382 18.55 -26.24 15.80
CA SER A 382 19.10 -26.10 17.14
C SER A 382 18.63 -24.78 17.75
N ILE A 383 17.85 -24.90 18.83
CA ILE A 383 17.28 -23.78 19.59
C ILE A 383 18.38 -23.28 20.54
N SER A 384 18.78 -22.02 20.41
CA SER A 384 19.61 -21.32 21.40
C SER A 384 18.88 -20.05 21.87
N PRO A 385 18.97 -19.67 23.16
CA PRO A 385 18.21 -18.55 23.69
C PRO A 385 18.91 -17.22 23.37
N LEU A 386 18.22 -16.28 22.72
CA LEU A 386 18.80 -14.97 22.34
C LEU A 386 17.87 -13.80 22.68
N GLN A 387 18.52 -12.73 23.14
CA GLN A 387 17.97 -11.56 23.83
C GLN A 387 17.21 -10.58 22.91
N VAL A 388 16.27 -9.87 23.52
CA VAL A 388 15.41 -8.84 22.92
C VAL A 388 16.19 -7.52 22.76
N LYS A 389 16.18 -6.93 21.56
CA LYS A 389 16.47 -5.50 21.35
C LYS A 389 15.24 -4.82 20.73
N SER A 390 14.98 -3.59 21.16
CA SER A 390 13.86 -2.73 20.76
C SER A 390 13.96 -2.31 19.29
N VAL A 391 12.87 -2.40 18.53
CA VAL A 391 12.74 -1.91 17.14
C VAL A 391 11.72 -0.77 17.13
N GLN A 392 12.03 0.34 16.47
CA GLN A 392 11.11 1.46 16.30
C GLN A 392 10.20 1.18 15.09
N VAL A 393 8.88 1.19 15.32
CA VAL A 393 7.86 0.85 14.30
C VAL A 393 7.14 2.11 13.84
N ILE A 394 7.24 2.44 12.55
CA ILE A 394 6.51 3.55 11.93
C ILE A 394 5.31 2.98 11.17
N ASN A 395 4.09 3.21 11.68
CA ASN A 395 2.86 2.72 11.03
C ASN A 395 2.30 3.74 10.03
N LEU A 396 1.94 3.25 8.85
CA LEU A 396 1.18 3.92 7.81
C LEU A 396 -0.22 3.29 7.74
N VAL A 397 -1.26 4.11 7.81
CA VAL A 397 -2.66 3.65 7.75
C VAL A 397 -3.28 4.09 6.44
N ALA A 398 -3.55 3.14 5.56
CA ALA A 398 -4.21 3.35 4.28
C ALA A 398 -5.73 3.13 4.42
N LEU A 399 -6.53 4.04 3.86
CA LEU A 399 -7.99 4.01 3.90
C LEU A 399 -8.59 3.99 2.48
N GLU A 400 -9.73 3.31 2.34
CA GLU A 400 -10.56 3.33 1.12
C GLU A 400 -11.30 4.68 0.98
N SER A 401 -11.68 5.08 -0.24
CA SER A 401 -12.39 6.35 -0.47
C SER A 401 -13.82 6.33 0.11
N PRO A 402 -14.36 7.45 0.63
CA PRO A 402 -15.63 7.49 1.37
C PRO A 402 -16.91 7.39 0.54
N THR A 403 -16.94 6.64 -0.57
CA THR A 403 -18.14 6.50 -1.42
C THR A 403 -19.20 5.53 -0.88
N SER A 404 -18.95 4.85 0.24
CA SER A 404 -19.95 4.02 0.93
C SER A 404 -20.18 4.54 2.35
N GLY A 405 -21.40 4.97 2.67
CA GLY A 405 -21.82 5.50 3.98
C GLY A 405 -21.83 4.46 5.11
N ARG A 406 -20.73 3.74 5.31
CA ARG A 406 -20.53 2.83 6.45
C ARG A 406 -19.40 3.36 7.31
N THR A 407 -19.72 3.60 8.57
CA THR A 407 -18.77 3.77 9.68
C THR A 407 -17.79 2.60 9.67
N SER A 408 -16.53 2.86 9.32
CA SER A 408 -15.48 1.86 9.28
C SER A 408 -14.76 1.86 10.62
N THR A 409 -14.88 0.77 11.38
CA THR A 409 -14.17 0.59 12.65
C THR A 409 -12.71 0.26 12.37
N VAL A 410 -11.82 1.23 12.56
CA VAL A 410 -10.37 1.03 12.42
C VAL A 410 -9.87 0.18 13.59
N SER A 411 -9.60 -1.11 13.33
CA SER A 411 -8.96 -2.00 14.31
C SER A 411 -7.44 -1.86 14.19
N VAL A 412 -6.82 -1.20 15.16
CA VAL A 412 -5.35 -1.12 15.27
C VAL A 412 -4.84 -2.41 15.89
N TYR A 413 -4.37 -3.34 15.05
CA TYR A 413 -3.68 -4.54 15.53
C TYR A 413 -2.23 -4.20 15.84
N THR A 414 -1.84 -4.27 17.12
CA THR A 414 -0.43 -4.27 17.51
C THR A 414 0.10 -5.69 17.38
N VAL A 415 0.89 -5.97 16.35
CA VAL A 415 1.55 -7.27 16.21
C VAL A 415 3.04 -7.08 16.48
N ASN A 416 3.52 -7.67 17.58
CA ASN A 416 4.94 -7.70 17.92
C ASN A 416 5.65 -8.73 17.04
N PHE A 417 6.50 -8.28 16.13
CA PHE A 417 7.36 -9.16 15.33
C PHE A 417 8.84 -9.01 15.71
N ARG A 418 9.55 -10.14 15.71
CA ARG A 418 10.95 -10.27 16.11
C ARG A 418 11.85 -10.15 14.86
N SER A 419 12.80 -9.23 14.88
CA SER A 419 13.91 -9.18 13.91
C SER A 419 14.95 -10.25 14.22
N GLN A 420 15.47 -10.94 13.20
CA GLN A 420 16.62 -11.83 13.30
C GLN A 420 17.88 -11.00 13.06
N ALA A 421 18.81 -11.01 14.01
CA ALA A 421 20.04 -10.21 13.96
C ALA A 421 20.85 -10.50 12.68
N ALA A 422 21.12 -9.47 11.89
CA ALA A 422 22.20 -9.48 10.91
C ALA A 422 23.55 -9.21 11.59
N ASN A 423 24.65 -9.60 10.93
CA ASN A 423 26.03 -9.32 11.34
C ASN A 423 26.19 -7.89 11.87
N GLU A 424 27.05 -7.71 12.89
CA GLU A 424 27.25 -6.47 13.68
C GLU A 424 27.57 -5.17 12.89
N ASN A 425 27.64 -5.21 11.56
CA ASN A 425 28.03 -4.08 10.69
C ASN A 425 27.00 -3.72 9.58
N MET A 426 25.75 -4.20 9.64
CA MET A 426 24.74 -3.94 8.60
C MET A 426 23.47 -3.33 9.20
N LEU A 427 22.88 -2.35 8.50
CA LEU A 427 21.63 -1.69 8.89
C LEU A 427 20.46 -2.17 8.00
N LEU A 428 19.28 -2.37 8.60
CA LEU A 428 18.11 -2.92 7.93
C LEU A 428 16.93 -1.92 7.94
N LEU A 429 16.28 -1.80 6.79
CA LEU A 429 14.94 -1.21 6.67
C LEU A 429 13.94 -2.27 6.20
N ASP A 430 12.98 -2.54 7.07
CA ASP A 430 11.97 -3.57 6.93
C ASP A 430 10.63 -2.95 6.46
N VAL A 431 10.16 -3.27 5.26
CA VAL A 431 8.88 -2.77 4.72
C VAL A 431 7.83 -3.87 4.71
N PHE A 432 6.72 -3.65 5.43
CA PHE A 432 5.68 -4.65 5.65
C PHE A 432 4.37 -4.28 4.95
N ILE A 433 3.75 -5.28 4.31
CA ILE A 433 2.35 -5.22 3.90
C ILE A 433 1.54 -6.26 4.66
N LEU A 434 0.65 -5.79 5.55
CA LEU A 434 -0.37 -6.65 6.15
C LEU A 434 -1.60 -6.64 5.24
N THR A 435 -1.84 -7.76 4.54
CA THR A 435 -3.01 -7.95 3.66
C THR A 435 -4.27 -8.28 4.42
#